data_AF-A0A970GJI6-F1
#
_entry.id   AF-A0A970GJI6-F1
#
_cell.length_a   1.000
_cell.length_b   1.000
_cell.length_c   1.000
_cell.angle_alpha   90.00
_cell.angle_beta   90.00
_cell.angle_gamma   90.00
#
_symmetry.space_group_name_H-M   'P 1'
#
loop_
_entity.id
_entity.type
_entity.pdbx_description
1 polymer ?
#
loop_
_entity_poly.entity_id
_entity_poly.type
_entity_poly.pdbx_seq_one_letter_code
_entity_poly.pdbx_strand_id
1 'polypeptide(L)'
;MAKIIPFPRRANPTITELLQEFLTEQHRRVKPPTGRKYERIVYLLMDSLDTFGPDDLPPAEKALYNRLFQQGKMQFCDIFGPDKIISHYGLFFDHFLPHFGGCRPGLIRSASTVTRRLAKWLAARDYVSVEELRQGLRGGT
;
A
#
# COMPACT_ATOMS: atom_id res chain seq x y z
N MET A 1 -19.73 28.79 8.09
CA MET A 1 -19.97 27.62 8.96
C MET A 1 -18.70 26.78 8.96
N ALA A 2 -18.07 26.55 10.12
CA ALA A 2 -16.90 25.67 10.20
C ALA A 2 -17.37 24.22 10.05
N LYS A 3 -16.86 23.52 9.03
CA LYS A 3 -17.08 22.07 8.87
C LYS A 3 -16.34 21.39 10.02
N ILE A 4 -17.07 20.78 10.96
CA ILE A 4 -16.45 19.93 11.99
C ILE A 4 -15.87 18.73 11.25
N ILE A 5 -14.54 18.69 11.08
CA ILE A 5 -13.84 17.55 10.50
C ILE A 5 -13.63 16.56 11.65
N PRO A 6 -14.27 15.38 11.65
CA PRO A 6 -14.05 14.39 12.69
C PRO A 6 -12.58 13.96 12.69
N PHE A 7 -12.00 13.81 13.88
CA PHE A 7 -10.64 13.31 14.02
C PHE A 7 -10.55 11.90 13.40
N PRO A 8 -9.51 11.62 12.57
CA PRO A 8 -9.39 10.34 11.89
C PRO A 8 -9.27 9.20 12.90
N ARG A 9 -9.76 8.03 12.49
CA ARG A 9 -9.67 6.79 13.27
C ARG A 9 -8.88 5.77 12.48
N ARG A 10 -8.41 4.74 13.18
CA ARG A 10 -7.85 3.54 12.54
C ARG A 10 -8.82 3.00 11.49
N ALA A 11 -8.31 2.68 10.31
CA ALA A 11 -9.09 2.14 9.21
C ALA A 11 -9.62 0.74 9.52
N ASN A 12 -10.70 0.36 8.85
CA ASN A 12 -11.25 -0.98 8.84
C ASN A 12 -11.85 -1.27 7.45
N PRO A 13 -11.22 -2.15 6.63
CA PRO A 13 -9.98 -2.87 6.92
C PRO A 13 -8.74 -1.97 6.87
N THR A 14 -7.65 -2.40 7.51
CA THR A 14 -6.33 -1.78 7.37
C THR A 14 -5.60 -2.27 6.11
N ILE A 15 -4.53 -1.58 5.71
CA ILE A 15 -3.65 -2.03 4.62
C ILE A 15 -3.10 -3.43 4.92
N THR A 16 -2.63 -3.69 6.14
CA THR A 16 -2.12 -5.00 6.56
C THR A 16 -3.15 -6.11 6.33
N GLU A 17 -4.38 -5.92 6.84
CA GLU A 17 -5.47 -6.89 6.72
C GLU A 17 -5.84 -7.14 5.26
N LEU A 18 -5.95 -6.07 4.48
CA LEU A 18 -6.32 -6.12 3.08
C LEU A 18 -5.25 -6.80 2.21
N LEU A 19 -3.97 -6.52 2.45
CA LEU A 19 -2.87 -7.14 1.71
C LEU A 19 -2.73 -8.62 2.06
N GLN A 20 -3.02 -8.99 3.31
CA GLN A 20 -3.08 -10.40 3.71
C GLN A 20 -4.24 -11.14 3.03
N GLU A 21 -5.42 -10.53 2.91
CA GLU A 21 -6.54 -11.08 2.15
C GLU A 21 -6.17 -11.27 0.67
N PHE A 22 -5.57 -10.24 0.06
CA PHE A 22 -5.09 -10.30 -1.31
C PHE A 22 -4.12 -11.47 -1.53
N LEU A 23 -3.10 -11.61 -0.67
CA LEU A 23 -2.13 -12.70 -0.74
C LEU A 23 -2.82 -14.06 -0.61
N THR A 24 -3.70 -14.22 0.38
CA THR A 24 -4.45 -15.47 0.62
C THR A 24 -5.20 -15.92 -0.63
N GLU A 25 -5.84 -15.00 -1.34
CA GLU A 25 -6.51 -15.30 -2.60
C GLU A 25 -5.54 -15.63 -3.74
N GLN A 26 -4.40 -14.94 -3.83
CA GLN A 26 -3.42 -15.24 -4.87
C GLN A 26 -2.81 -16.63 -4.65
N HIS A 27 -2.50 -17.04 -3.42
CA HIS A 27 -1.96 -18.36 -3.10
C HIS A 27 -2.88 -19.51 -3.52
N ARG A 28 -4.20 -19.30 -3.50
CA ARG A 28 -5.18 -20.29 -4.01
C ARG A 28 -5.17 -20.42 -5.54
N ARG A 29 -4.67 -19.41 -6.25
CA ARG A 29 -4.74 -19.30 -7.72
C ARG A 29 -3.40 -19.57 -8.41
N VAL A 30 -2.28 -19.31 -7.76
CA VAL A 30 -0.95 -19.38 -8.36
C VAL A 30 -0.09 -20.49 -7.76
N LYS A 31 0.85 -21.02 -8.54
CA LYS A 31 1.82 -22.01 -8.06
C LYS A 31 2.72 -21.42 -6.95
N PRO A 32 3.24 -22.23 -6.01
CA PRO A 32 4.02 -21.74 -4.87
C PRO A 32 5.20 -20.80 -5.22
N PRO A 33 6.00 -21.03 -6.28
CA PRO A 33 7.07 -20.11 -6.65
C PRO A 33 6.57 -18.72 -7.04
N THR A 34 5.39 -18.63 -7.64
CA THR A 34 4.73 -17.36 -7.96
C THR A 34 4.15 -16.74 -6.70
N GLY A 35 3.55 -17.52 -5.80
CA GLY A 35 3.05 -17.04 -4.51
C GLY A 35 4.15 -16.33 -3.70
N ARG A 36 5.34 -16.92 -3.59
CA ARG A 36 6.50 -16.30 -2.93
C ARG A 36 6.93 -14.97 -3.54
N LYS A 37 6.73 -14.79 -4.86
CA LYS A 37 6.99 -13.49 -5.51
C LYS A 37 5.96 -12.46 -5.08
N TYR A 38 4.68 -12.85 -4.96
CA TYR A 38 3.64 -11.96 -4.46
C TYR A 38 3.91 -11.55 -3.02
N GLU A 39 4.21 -12.50 -2.13
CA GLU A 39 4.60 -12.23 -0.73
C GLU A 39 5.74 -11.22 -0.67
N ARG A 40 6.81 -11.44 -1.45
CA ARG A 40 7.98 -10.56 -1.47
C ARG A 40 7.63 -9.14 -1.93
N ILE A 41 6.84 -8.98 -2.99
CA ILE A 41 6.47 -7.64 -3.46
C ILE A 41 5.55 -6.94 -2.46
N VAL A 42 4.57 -7.66 -1.89
CA VAL A 42 3.66 -7.10 -0.90
C VAL A 42 4.42 -6.65 0.35
N TYR A 43 5.38 -7.46 0.81
CA TYR A 43 6.28 -7.07 1.89
C TYR A 43 7.03 -5.76 1.58
N LEU A 44 7.63 -5.65 0.39
CA LEU A 44 8.35 -4.43 0.00
C LEU A 44 7.44 -3.21 -0.13
N LEU A 45 6.19 -3.40 -0.57
CA LEU A 45 5.20 -2.33 -0.62
C LEU A 45 4.82 -1.86 0.78
N MET A 46 4.60 -2.79 1.72
CA MET A 46 4.32 -2.45 3.12
C MET A 46 5.50 -1.72 3.76
N ASP A 47 6.72 -2.22 3.57
CA ASP A 47 7.95 -1.58 4.09
C ASP A 47 8.11 -0.14 3.56
N SER A 48 7.81 0.07 2.29
CA SER A 48 7.79 1.41 1.68
C SER A 48 6.68 2.30 2.27
N LEU A 49 5.47 1.77 2.47
CA LEU A 49 4.36 2.51 3.08
C LEU A 49 4.65 2.87 4.54
N ASP A 50 5.24 1.96 5.30
CA ASP A 50 5.61 2.18 6.70
C ASP A 50 6.74 3.19 6.85
N THR A 51 7.69 3.18 5.91
CA THR A 51 8.83 4.10 5.92
C THR A 51 8.44 5.50 5.46
N PHE A 52 7.73 5.61 4.33
CA PHE A 52 7.52 6.89 3.63
C PHE A 52 6.08 7.41 3.69
N GLY A 53 5.09 6.54 3.91
CA GLY A 53 3.68 6.97 4.09
C GLY A 53 3.53 8.04 5.17
N PRO A 54 4.35 7.99 6.25
CA PRO A 54 4.72 9.05 7.15
C PRO A 54 4.47 10.49 6.70
N ASP A 55 5.17 10.79 5.61
CA ASP A 55 5.64 12.12 5.27
C ASP A 55 4.58 12.93 4.53
N ASP A 56 3.65 12.25 3.86
CA ASP A 56 2.57 12.85 3.09
C ASP A 56 1.26 12.97 3.88
N LEU A 57 1.26 12.64 5.19
CA LEU A 57 0.07 12.69 6.02
C LEU A 57 -0.39 14.13 6.31
N PRO A 58 -1.68 14.46 6.11
CA PRO A 58 -2.27 15.69 6.63
C PRO A 58 -2.12 15.81 8.16
N PRO A 59 -2.14 17.02 8.73
CA PRO A 59 -1.87 17.25 10.16
C PRO A 59 -2.72 16.37 11.11
N ALA A 60 -4.00 16.17 10.81
CA ALA A 60 -4.89 15.34 11.62
C ALA A 60 -4.51 13.85 11.58
N GLU A 61 -4.15 13.33 10.39
CA GLU A 61 -3.72 11.95 10.23
C GLU A 61 -2.32 11.72 10.82
N LYS A 62 -1.41 12.71 10.70
CA LYS A 62 -0.09 12.67 11.36
C LYS A 62 -0.23 12.63 12.88
N ALA A 63 -1.18 13.39 13.45
CA ALA A 63 -1.47 13.33 14.89
C ALA A 63 -2.00 11.96 15.32
N LEU A 64 -2.89 11.34 14.54
CA LEU A 64 -3.34 9.97 14.77
C LEU A 64 -2.16 8.98 14.70
N TYR A 65 -1.36 9.05 13.64
CA TYR A 65 -0.20 8.19 13.42
C TYR A 65 0.78 8.27 14.59
N ASN A 66 1.21 9.49 14.96
CA ASN A 66 2.14 9.70 16.06
C ASN A 66 1.60 9.13 17.38
N ARG A 67 0.31 9.31 17.66
CA ARG A 67 -0.32 8.77 18.86
C ARG A 67 -0.28 7.23 18.87
N LEU A 68 -0.73 6.58 17.79
CA LEU A 68 -0.82 5.12 17.72
C LEU A 68 0.56 4.46 17.64
N PHE A 69 1.51 5.10 16.95
CA PHE A 69 2.91 4.68 16.88
C PHE A 69 3.56 4.70 18.27
N GLN A 70 3.39 5.80 19.03
CA GLN A 70 3.94 5.93 20.39
C GLN A 70 3.28 4.99 21.40
N GLN A 71 1.96 4.78 21.30
CA GLN A 71 1.20 4.00 22.29
C GLN A 71 1.27 2.49 22.06
N GLY A 72 1.31 2.05 20.81
CA GLY A 72 1.13 0.64 20.45
C GLY A 72 2.16 0.09 19.48
N LYS A 73 3.17 0.89 19.06
CA LYS A 73 4.11 0.52 17.99
C LYS A 73 3.42 0.07 16.69
N MET A 74 2.21 0.56 16.44
CA MET A 74 1.49 0.31 15.19
C MET A 74 2.20 1.03 14.05
N GLN A 75 2.41 0.34 12.94
CA GLN A 75 2.99 0.92 11.74
C GLN A 75 1.93 1.57 10.87
N PHE A 76 2.34 2.28 9.81
CA PHE A 76 1.43 2.96 8.89
C PHE A 76 0.38 2.00 8.31
N CYS A 77 0.82 0.82 7.87
CA CYS A 77 -0.04 -0.22 7.29
C CYS A 77 -1.08 -0.78 8.28
N ASP A 78 -0.82 -0.69 9.58
CA ASP A 78 -1.75 -1.13 10.61
C ASP A 78 -2.80 -0.08 10.97
N ILE A 79 -2.61 1.17 10.52
CA ILE A 79 -3.42 2.33 10.89
C ILE A 79 -4.32 2.76 9.75
N PHE A 80 -3.79 2.84 8.54
CA PHE A 80 -4.47 3.41 7.37
C PHE A 80 -5.07 2.34 6.47
N GLY A 81 -5.91 2.80 5.54
CA GLY A 81 -6.74 1.96 4.67
C GLY A 81 -6.28 1.95 3.21
N PRO A 82 -7.07 1.31 2.32
CA PRO A 82 -6.71 1.11 0.92
C PRO A 82 -6.51 2.40 0.12
N ASP A 83 -7.08 3.52 0.56
CA ASP A 83 -6.94 4.83 -0.08
C ASP A 83 -5.48 5.27 -0.21
N LYS A 84 -4.61 4.84 0.72
CA LYS A 84 -3.18 5.18 0.70
C LYS A 84 -2.36 4.30 -0.25
N ILE A 85 -2.87 3.14 -0.68
CA ILE A 85 -2.07 2.16 -1.43
C ILE A 85 -1.74 2.68 -2.82
N ILE A 86 -2.75 3.13 -3.57
CA ILE A 86 -2.58 3.52 -4.98
C ILE A 86 -1.82 4.83 -5.11
N SER A 87 -2.08 5.80 -4.22
CA SER A 87 -1.33 7.07 -4.19
C SER A 87 0.16 6.86 -3.93
N HIS A 88 0.53 5.81 -3.20
CA HIS A 88 1.92 5.48 -2.87
C HIS A 88 2.71 4.85 -4.03
N TYR A 89 2.07 4.44 -5.11
CA TYR A 89 2.75 3.71 -6.19
C TYR A 89 3.87 4.51 -6.84
N GLY A 90 3.71 5.82 -7.01
CA GLY A 90 4.77 6.69 -7.54
C GLY A 90 6.02 6.62 -6.67
N LEU A 91 5.90 6.86 -5.36
CA LEU A 91 7.03 6.76 -4.43
C LEU A 91 7.64 5.36 -4.43
N PHE A 92 6.81 4.33 -4.48
CA PHE A 92 7.28 2.95 -4.50
C PHE A 92 8.14 2.62 -5.72
N PHE A 93 7.72 3.03 -6.92
CA PHE A 93 8.44 2.74 -8.17
C PHE A 93 9.58 3.71 -8.45
N ASP A 94 9.40 5.00 -8.16
CA ASP A 94 10.33 6.05 -8.56
C ASP A 94 11.41 6.31 -7.49
N HIS A 95 11.13 5.96 -6.23
CA HIS A 95 12.07 6.19 -5.13
C HIS A 95 12.45 4.89 -4.40
N PHE A 96 11.50 4.17 -3.82
CA PHE A 96 11.80 3.04 -2.94
C PHE A 96 12.56 1.91 -3.66
N LEU A 97 12.02 1.39 -4.77
CA LEU A 97 12.61 0.26 -5.48
C LEU A 97 14.01 0.56 -6.07
N PRO A 98 14.29 1.73 -6.67
CA PRO A 98 15.63 2.09 -7.11
C PRO A 98 16.67 2.13 -5.99
N HIS A 99 16.27 2.53 -4.78
CA HIS A 99 17.17 2.62 -3.61
C HIS A 99 17.23 1.32 -2.80
N PHE A 100 16.34 0.36 -3.08
CA PHE A 100 16.37 -0.94 -2.44
C PHE A 100 17.59 -1.75 -2.91
N GLY A 101 18.56 -2.00 -2.03
CA GLY A 101 19.81 -2.69 -2.37
C GLY A 101 19.66 -4.10 -2.95
N GLY A 102 18.47 -4.72 -2.82
CA GLY A 102 18.13 -6.00 -3.45
C GLY A 102 17.44 -5.88 -4.81
N CYS A 103 17.37 -4.69 -5.41
CA CYS A 103 16.68 -4.44 -6.67
C CYS A 103 17.45 -5.06 -7.84
N ARG A 104 16.82 -6.06 -8.46
CA ARG A 104 17.30 -6.69 -9.70
C ARG A 104 16.27 -6.43 -10.81
N PRO A 105 16.64 -6.48 -12.11
CA PRO A 105 15.68 -6.21 -13.19
C PRO A 105 14.39 -7.05 -13.13
N GLY A 106 14.48 -8.29 -12.65
CA GLY A 106 13.31 -9.16 -12.44
C GLY A 106 12.39 -8.73 -11.29
N LEU A 107 12.89 -7.95 -10.33
CA LEU A 107 12.10 -7.45 -9.19
C LEU A 107 11.14 -6.37 -9.64
N ILE A 108 11.60 -5.34 -10.37
CA ILE A 108 10.75 -4.24 -10.85
C ILE A 108 9.61 -4.80 -11.71
N ARG A 109 9.91 -5.70 -12.64
CA ARG A 109 8.89 -6.36 -13.47
C ARG A 109 7.86 -7.14 -12.63
N SER A 110 8.32 -7.83 -11.60
CA SER A 110 7.45 -8.54 -10.67
C SER A 110 6.60 -7.57 -9.86
N ALA A 111 7.20 -6.47 -9.39
CA ALA A 111 6.53 -5.40 -8.68
C ALA A 111 5.40 -4.81 -9.53
N SER A 112 5.68 -4.38 -10.77
CA SER A 112 4.67 -3.84 -11.69
C SER A 112 3.55 -4.83 -12.01
N THR A 113 3.83 -6.14 -12.00
CA THR A 113 2.82 -7.17 -12.23
C THR A 113 1.90 -7.31 -11.02
N VAL A 114 2.50 -7.42 -9.82
CA VAL A 114 1.76 -7.63 -8.58
C VAL A 114 0.97 -6.39 -8.19
N THR A 115 1.54 -5.18 -8.26
CA THR A 115 0.81 -3.93 -7.96
C THR A 115 -0.35 -3.70 -8.91
N ARG A 116 -0.19 -3.99 -10.21
CA ARG A 116 -1.30 -3.92 -11.17
C ARG A 116 -2.40 -4.93 -10.86
N ARG A 117 -2.03 -6.13 -10.41
CA ARG A 117 -3.00 -7.16 -9.98
C ARG A 117 -3.73 -6.72 -8.72
N LEU A 118 -3.02 -6.17 -7.75
CA LEU A 118 -3.56 -5.60 -6.52
C LEU A 118 -4.53 -4.45 -6.82
N ALA A 119 -4.14 -3.51 -7.67
CA ALA A 119 -4.99 -2.37 -8.02
C ALA A 119 -6.30 -2.80 -8.70
N LYS A 120 -6.26 -3.82 -9.57
CA LYS A 120 -7.47 -4.45 -10.13
C LYS A 120 -8.30 -5.15 -9.06
N TRP A 121 -7.65 -5.81 -8.09
CA TRP A 121 -8.32 -6.52 -7.00
C TRP A 121 -9.04 -5.55 -6.04
N LEU A 122 -8.42 -4.39 -5.77
CA LEU A 122 -9.00 -3.28 -5.01
C LEU A 122 -10.20 -2.68 -5.73
N ALA A 123 -10.07 -2.39 -7.02
CA ALA A 123 -11.15 -1.81 -7.83
C ALA A 123 -12.36 -2.75 -7.94
N ALA A 124 -12.14 -4.06 -8.03
CA ALA A 124 -13.22 -5.05 -8.06
C ALA A 124 -14.00 -5.17 -6.75
N ARG A 125 -13.53 -4.54 -5.67
CA ARG A 125 -14.16 -4.50 -4.33
C ARG A 125 -14.58 -3.09 -3.93
N ASP A 126 -14.60 -2.17 -4.89
CA ASP A 126 -14.97 -0.77 -4.70
C ASP A 126 -14.09 -0.01 -3.67
N TYR A 127 -12.88 -0.51 -3.38
CA TYR A 127 -11.94 0.19 -2.51
C TYR A 127 -11.24 1.37 -3.18
N VAL A 128 -11.16 1.34 -4.52
CA VAL A 128 -10.56 2.41 -5.33
C VAL A 128 -11.36 2.59 -6.60
N SER A 129 -11.52 3.84 -7.03
CA SER A 129 -12.18 4.20 -8.28
C SER A 129 -11.31 3.89 -9.50
N VAL A 130 -11.96 3.82 -10.67
CA VAL A 130 -11.26 3.68 -11.97
C VAL A 130 -10.32 4.86 -12.23
N GLU A 131 -10.62 6.04 -11.70
CA GLU A 131 -9.81 7.24 -11.89
C GLU A 131 -8.53 7.20 -11.05
N GLU A 132 -8.65 6.84 -9.77
CA GLU A 132 -7.48 6.61 -8.89
C GLU A 132 -6.57 5.52 -9.47
N LEU A 133 -7.15 4.45 -10.01
CA LEU A 133 -6.41 3.40 -10.71
C LEU A 133 -5.60 3.93 -11.90
N ARG A 134 -6.18 4.83 -12.71
CA ARG A 134 -5.50 5.41 -13.88
C ARG A 134 -4.33 6.31 -13.47
N GLN A 135 -4.47 7.06 -12.40
CA GLN A 135 -3.46 7.99 -11.92
C GLN A 135 -2.28 7.23 -11.30
N GLY A 136 -2.54 6.26 -10.42
CA GLY A 136 -1.47 5.47 -9.78
C GLY A 136 -0.70 4.55 -10.73
N LEU A 137 -1.27 4.16 -11.87
CA LEU A 137 -0.59 3.34 -12.88
C LEU A 137 0.25 4.14 -13.89
N ARG A 138 0.16 5.48 -13.90
CA ARG A 138 0.96 6.35 -14.79
C ARG A 138 2.36 6.66 -14.24
N GLY A 139 2.56 6.64 -12.91
CA GLY A 139 3.87 6.86 -12.26
C GLY A 139 4.78 5.62 -12.30
N GLY A 140 4.85 4.93 -13.42
CA GLY A 140 5.63 3.69 -13.57
C GLY A 140 6.07 3.44 -15.01
N THR A 141 6.36 4.52 -15.74
CA THR A 141 6.89 4.51 -17.12
C THR A 141 8.32 5.00 -17.15
#